data_AF-A0A160TQ93-F1
#
_entry.id   AF-A0A160TQ93-F1
#
_cell.length_a   1.000
_cell.length_b   1.000
_cell.length_c   1.000
_cell.angle_alpha   90.00
_cell.angle_beta   90.00
_cell.angle_gamma   90.00
#
_symmetry.space_group_name_H-M   'P 1'
#
loop_
_entity.id
_entity.type
_entity.pdbx_description
1 polymer ?
#
loop_
_entity_poly.entity_id
_entity_poly.type
_entity_poly.pdbx_seq_one_letter_code
_entity_poly.pdbx_strand_id
1 'polypeptide(L)'
;MGIPDKQSFPGIDRSACGLIPLPVTESDGMIWASATPATSGVSAKLDINSQLEGLGTELRSYDVADYHHYASRALHLKMNWKLVIDTFLEPYHFGVLHKNSISPIFFSNLCLFHSFGPNLRVTYPRRSVESLRDRPEAEWDLVAHTALIYVLFPNTVFVVQADHLEIWRIYPKDNAVDRSVIVLDFLVPEPVVSESARAHWESNLELVIRTVSDEDFPTGEGIQFGFDSGAQSHLTYGRNEPALAYFERTVSQLVE
;
A
#
# COMPACT_ATOMS: atom_id res chain seq x y z
N MET A 1 17.39 1.42 30.77
CA MET A 1 18.66 0.69 30.63
C MET A 1 19.01 -0.03 31.93
N GLY A 2 19.23 -1.34 31.87
CA GLY A 2 19.86 -2.08 32.98
C GLY A 2 21.35 -1.72 33.04
N ILE A 3 21.88 -1.46 34.24
CA ILE A 3 23.34 -1.34 34.47
C ILE A 3 23.67 -2.40 35.52
N PRO A 4 24.00 -3.64 35.09
CA PRO A 4 24.19 -4.77 36.01
C PRO A 4 25.29 -4.55 37.04
N ASP A 5 26.35 -3.82 36.70
CA ASP A 5 27.48 -3.52 37.59
C ASP A 5 27.65 -2.01 37.81
N LYS A 6 26.73 -1.39 38.58
CA LYS A 6 26.65 0.08 38.72
C LYS A 6 27.96 0.74 39.18
N GLN A 7 28.76 0.06 40.00
CA GLN A 7 30.03 0.58 40.53
C GLN A 7 31.08 0.83 39.43
N SER A 8 31.03 0.08 38.32
CA SER A 8 31.92 0.24 37.17
C SER A 8 31.51 1.37 36.23
N PHE A 9 30.38 2.03 36.48
CA PHE A 9 29.84 3.13 35.67
C PHE A 9 29.54 4.38 36.51
N PRO A 10 30.53 4.94 37.23
CA PRO A 10 30.33 6.15 38.00
C PRO A 10 29.98 7.32 37.05
N GLY A 11 28.98 8.12 37.43
CA GLY A 11 28.62 9.33 36.68
C GLY A 11 27.71 9.11 35.46
N ILE A 12 27.24 7.89 35.17
CA ILE A 12 26.22 7.70 34.13
C ILE A 12 24.88 8.31 34.56
N ASP A 13 24.40 9.26 33.75
CA ASP A 13 23.01 9.69 33.76
C ASP A 13 22.15 8.70 32.98
N ARG A 14 21.34 7.92 33.70
CA ARG A 14 20.43 6.93 33.09
C ARG A 14 19.35 7.56 32.22
N SER A 15 18.98 8.81 32.49
CA SER A 15 17.92 9.50 31.74
C SER A 15 18.37 9.83 30.31
N ALA A 16 19.68 10.03 30.09
CA ALA A 16 20.28 10.25 28.79
C ALA A 16 20.53 8.95 27.98
N CYS A 17 20.32 7.77 28.57
CA CYS A 17 20.57 6.47 27.93
C CYS A 17 19.28 5.75 27.53
N GLY A 18 18.17 6.47 27.36
CA GLY A 18 16.92 5.93 26.83
C GLY A 18 17.03 5.57 25.34
N LEU A 19 16.08 4.78 24.84
CA LEU A 19 15.88 4.63 23.41
C LEU A 19 15.39 5.97 22.83
N ILE A 20 15.73 6.25 21.57
CA ILE A 20 15.25 7.43 20.86
C ILE A 20 13.74 7.25 20.59
N PRO A 21 12.86 8.14 21.08
CA PRO A 21 11.44 8.04 20.83
C PRO A 21 11.12 8.43 19.38
N LEU A 22 10.27 7.64 18.75
CA LEU A 22 9.70 7.94 17.44
C LEU A 22 8.24 8.40 17.62
N PRO A 23 7.78 9.43 16.89
CA PRO A 23 6.38 9.83 16.88
C PRO A 23 5.50 8.67 16.42
N VAL A 24 4.46 8.37 17.20
CA VAL A 24 3.46 7.34 16.90
C VAL A 24 2.08 7.88 17.25
N THR A 25 1.07 7.57 16.44
CA THR A 25 -0.32 7.94 16.70
C THR A 25 -1.24 6.86 16.15
N GLU A 26 -2.30 6.53 16.90
CA GLU A 26 -3.38 5.68 16.42
C GLU A 26 -4.48 6.56 15.82
N SER A 27 -4.92 6.23 14.61
CA SER A 27 -6.02 6.91 13.91
C SER A 27 -6.70 5.93 12.96
N ASP A 28 -8.02 5.93 12.97
CA ASP A 28 -8.86 5.22 11.99
C ASP A 28 -8.54 3.71 11.90
N GLY A 29 -8.30 3.09 13.06
CA GLY A 29 -7.98 1.66 13.16
C GLY A 29 -6.55 1.27 12.80
N MET A 30 -5.66 2.25 12.58
CA MET A 30 -4.26 2.02 12.19
C MET A 30 -3.26 2.71 13.11
N ILE A 31 -2.07 2.13 13.21
CA ILE A 31 -0.91 2.73 13.89
C ILE A 31 -0.03 3.42 12.85
N TRP A 32 0.12 4.73 13.02
CA TRP A 32 0.96 5.59 12.20
C TRP A 32 2.24 5.90 12.94
N ALA A 33 3.38 5.77 12.26
CA ALA A 33 4.69 6.02 12.85
C ALA A 33 5.58 6.82 11.90
N SER A 34 6.41 7.70 12.46
CA SER A 34 7.45 8.40 11.70
C SER A 34 8.82 7.85 12.09
N ALA A 35 9.64 7.55 11.08
CA ALA A 35 11.04 7.18 11.28
C ALA A 35 11.92 8.38 11.67
N THR A 36 11.39 9.62 11.63
CA THR A 36 12.10 10.82 12.08
C THR A 36 11.89 11.02 13.58
N PRO A 37 12.96 11.05 14.40
CA PRO A 37 12.84 11.27 15.84
C PRO A 37 12.16 12.59 16.21
N ALA A 38 11.38 12.56 17.30
CA ALA A 38 10.70 13.75 17.84
C ALA A 38 11.68 14.84 18.32
N THR A 39 12.96 14.50 18.50
CA THR A 39 14.01 15.44 18.93
C THR A 39 14.43 16.42 17.83
N SER A 40 13.99 16.24 16.59
CA SER A 40 14.39 17.06 15.44
C SER A 40 13.49 18.28 15.19
N GLY A 41 12.82 18.81 16.23
CA GLY A 41 11.82 19.88 16.08
C GLY A 41 10.49 19.40 15.46
N VAL A 42 10.32 18.08 15.31
CA VAL A 42 9.10 17.43 14.84
C VAL A 42 8.21 17.13 16.03
N SER A 43 6.92 17.44 15.92
CA SER A 43 5.93 17.13 16.96
C SER A 43 5.99 15.64 17.34
N ALA A 44 5.89 15.35 18.64
CA ALA A 44 5.78 13.98 19.14
C ALA A 44 4.48 13.29 18.70
N LYS A 45 3.46 14.07 18.32
CA LYS A 45 2.17 13.59 17.81
C LYS A 45 2.04 13.90 16.32
N LEU A 46 1.66 12.89 15.54
CA LEU A 46 1.40 13.02 14.11
C LEU A 46 -0.02 13.57 13.90
N ASP A 47 -0.16 14.57 13.03
CA ASP A 47 -1.46 15.07 12.59
C ASP A 47 -1.90 14.30 11.34
N ILE A 48 -2.54 13.15 11.56
CA ILE A 48 -2.95 12.25 10.48
C ILE A 48 -4.01 12.88 9.58
N ASN A 49 -4.93 13.69 10.14
CA ASN A 49 -5.94 14.37 9.33
C ASN A 49 -5.30 15.35 8.34
N SER A 50 -4.30 16.11 8.78
CA SER A 50 -3.54 16.97 7.86
C SER A 50 -2.74 16.18 6.84
N GLN A 51 -2.14 15.04 7.23
CA GLN A 51 -1.36 14.20 6.30
C GLN A 51 -2.22 13.53 5.23
N LEU A 52 -3.47 13.21 5.56
CA LEU A 52 -4.42 12.58 4.66
C LEU A 52 -5.10 13.55 3.69
N GLU A 53 -4.98 14.87 3.89
CA GLU A 53 -5.45 15.89 2.92
C GLU A 53 -6.91 15.67 2.47
N GLY A 54 -7.78 15.31 3.42
CA GLY A 54 -9.20 15.04 3.18
C GLY A 54 -9.57 13.57 2.99
N LEU A 55 -8.60 12.68 2.74
CA LEU A 55 -8.83 11.24 2.57
C LEU A 55 -9.34 10.54 3.85
N GLY A 56 -9.11 11.13 5.02
CA GLY A 56 -9.44 10.51 6.32
C GLY A 56 -10.92 10.15 6.51
N THR A 57 -11.85 10.86 5.85
CA THR A 57 -13.28 10.47 5.92
C THR A 57 -13.55 9.14 5.24
N GLU A 58 -12.87 8.85 4.11
CA GLU A 58 -13.02 7.57 3.42
C GLU A 58 -12.36 6.45 4.22
N LEU A 59 -11.13 6.66 4.73
CA LEU A 59 -10.45 5.66 5.55
C LEU A 59 -11.25 5.28 6.80
N ARG A 60 -11.85 6.27 7.47
CA ARG A 60 -12.76 6.02 8.60
C ARG A 60 -13.96 5.16 8.24
N SER A 61 -14.50 5.32 7.03
CA SER A 61 -15.71 4.61 6.62
C SER A 61 -15.51 3.10 6.41
N TYR A 62 -14.27 2.63 6.40
CA TYR A 62 -13.96 1.20 6.31
C TYR A 62 -13.86 0.52 7.67
N ASP A 63 -13.95 1.26 8.78
CA ASP A 63 -13.95 0.71 10.14
C ASP A 63 -12.83 -0.33 10.36
N VAL A 64 -11.60 0.00 9.94
CA VAL A 64 -10.43 -0.92 9.94
C VAL A 64 -10.17 -1.55 11.32
N ALA A 65 -10.56 -0.87 12.40
CA ALA A 65 -10.46 -1.36 13.77
C ALA A 65 -11.29 -2.64 14.03
N ASP A 66 -12.33 -2.88 13.24
CA ASP A 66 -13.21 -4.04 13.35
C ASP A 66 -12.69 -5.24 12.53
N TYR A 67 -11.64 -5.06 11.72
CA TYR A 67 -11.00 -6.14 10.99
C TYR A 67 -9.99 -6.90 11.85
N HIS A 68 -9.78 -8.17 11.48
CA HIS A 68 -8.86 -9.08 12.13
C HIS A 68 -7.69 -9.40 11.20
N HIS A 69 -6.47 -9.29 11.72
CA HIS A 69 -5.28 -9.76 11.01
C HIS A 69 -5.36 -11.27 10.78
N TYR A 70 -5.32 -11.67 9.51
CA TYR A 70 -5.26 -13.08 9.11
C TYR A 70 -3.82 -13.55 8.98
N ALA A 71 -3.03 -12.84 8.16
CA ALA A 71 -1.67 -13.22 7.85
C ALA A 71 -0.83 -12.04 7.35
N SER A 72 0.49 -12.16 7.49
CA SER A 72 1.45 -11.30 6.80
C SER A 72 2.30 -12.11 5.83
N ARG A 73 2.76 -11.47 4.76
CA ARG A 73 3.73 -12.00 3.81
C ARG A 73 4.82 -10.96 3.53
N ALA A 74 6.05 -11.43 3.38
CA ALA A 74 7.17 -10.60 2.98
C ALA A 74 7.70 -11.07 1.62
N LEU A 75 7.81 -10.15 0.66
CA LEU A 75 8.28 -10.45 -0.69
C LEU A 75 9.49 -9.57 -0.98
N HIS A 76 10.56 -10.18 -1.49
CA HIS A 76 11.79 -9.48 -1.83
C HIS A 76 11.91 -9.36 -3.33
N LEU A 77 12.12 -8.13 -3.81
CA LEU A 77 12.05 -7.80 -5.22
C LEU A 77 13.34 -7.16 -5.71
N LYS A 78 13.70 -7.44 -6.95
CA LYS A 78 14.81 -6.82 -7.68
C LYS A 78 14.33 -5.63 -8.52
N MET A 79 13.50 -4.79 -7.90
CA MET A 79 13.09 -3.51 -8.48
C MET A 79 12.97 -2.41 -7.42
N ASN A 80 13.09 -1.17 -7.88
CA ASN A 80 12.89 0.03 -7.07
C ASN A 80 11.48 0.04 -6.44
N TRP A 81 11.36 0.55 -5.21
CA TRP A 81 10.09 0.61 -4.49
C TRP A 81 8.98 1.37 -5.24
N LYS A 82 9.32 2.37 -6.06
CA LYS A 82 8.35 3.11 -6.88
C LYS A 82 7.74 2.23 -7.96
N LEU A 83 8.55 1.41 -8.63
CA LEU A 83 8.07 0.46 -9.62
C LEU A 83 7.11 -0.57 -9.02
N VAL A 84 7.30 -0.93 -7.74
CA VAL A 84 6.35 -1.78 -7.03
C VAL A 84 5.00 -1.09 -6.84
N ILE A 85 5.00 0.21 -6.51
CA ILE A 85 3.76 0.97 -6.37
C ILE A 85 3.10 1.17 -7.74
N ASP A 86 3.88 1.41 -8.79
CA ASP A 86 3.40 1.63 -10.15
C ASP A 86 2.50 0.49 -10.63
N THR A 87 2.78 -0.77 -10.27
CA THR A 87 1.94 -1.92 -10.67
C THR A 87 0.52 -1.84 -10.12
N PHE A 88 0.28 -1.06 -9.06
CA PHE A 88 -1.06 -0.84 -8.50
C PHE A 88 -1.81 0.35 -9.13
N LEU A 89 -1.16 1.18 -9.95
CA LEU A 89 -1.67 2.50 -10.35
C LEU A 89 -2.24 2.57 -11.77
N GLU A 90 -2.23 1.47 -12.51
CA GLU A 90 -2.93 1.38 -13.78
C GLU A 90 -3.51 -0.01 -14.07
N PRO A 91 -4.63 -0.10 -14.83
CA PRO A 91 -5.21 -1.36 -15.28
C PRO A 91 -4.92 -1.65 -16.77
N TYR A 92 -3.98 -0.94 -17.38
CA TYR A 92 -3.58 -1.09 -18.78
C TYR A 92 -2.92 -2.45 -19.03
N HIS A 93 -2.07 -2.92 -18.11
CA HIS A 93 -1.44 -4.24 -18.23
C HIS A 93 -2.41 -5.42 -17.98
N PHE A 94 -3.57 -5.19 -17.34
CA PHE A 94 -4.50 -6.26 -16.93
C PHE A 94 -4.91 -7.16 -18.10
N GLY A 95 -5.20 -6.56 -19.25
CA GLY A 95 -5.63 -7.29 -20.44
C GLY A 95 -4.56 -8.24 -21.02
N VAL A 96 -3.29 -8.00 -20.70
CA VAL A 96 -2.13 -8.72 -21.24
C VAL A 96 -1.56 -9.66 -20.19
N LEU A 97 -1.12 -9.13 -19.04
CA LEU A 97 -0.48 -9.92 -17.98
C LEU A 97 -1.51 -10.77 -17.23
N HIS A 98 -2.63 -10.16 -16.85
CA HIS A 98 -3.67 -10.80 -16.03
C HIS A 98 -4.82 -11.43 -16.82
N LYS A 99 -4.53 -11.88 -18.05
CA LYS A 99 -5.57 -12.40 -18.96
C LYS A 99 -6.40 -13.52 -18.33
N ASN A 100 -5.78 -14.38 -17.53
CA ASN A 100 -6.41 -15.56 -16.93
C ASN A 100 -6.74 -15.41 -15.44
N SER A 101 -6.50 -14.23 -14.86
CA SER A 101 -6.62 -13.96 -13.41
C SER A 101 -7.59 -12.79 -13.16
N ILE A 102 -7.13 -11.55 -13.31
CA ILE A 102 -7.86 -10.33 -12.95
C ILE A 102 -8.74 -9.80 -14.10
N SER A 103 -8.29 -9.91 -15.36
CA SER A 103 -8.97 -9.35 -16.54
C SER A 103 -10.44 -9.79 -16.74
N PRO A 104 -10.85 -11.03 -16.39
CA PRO A 104 -12.25 -11.43 -16.43
C PRO A 104 -13.15 -10.69 -15.42
N ILE A 105 -12.58 -10.22 -14.31
CA ILE A 105 -13.32 -9.62 -13.19
C ILE A 105 -13.50 -8.11 -13.40
N PHE A 106 -12.47 -7.43 -13.91
CA PHE A 106 -12.44 -5.97 -14.05
C PHE A 106 -12.59 -5.53 -15.51
N PHE A 107 -12.96 -4.26 -15.70
CA PHE A 107 -12.81 -3.63 -17.01
C PHE A 107 -11.33 -3.38 -17.30
N SER A 108 -10.87 -3.80 -18.47
CA SER A 108 -9.50 -3.53 -18.91
C SER A 108 -9.32 -2.05 -19.25
N ASN A 109 -8.17 -1.49 -18.88
CA ASN A 109 -7.78 -0.12 -19.22
C ASN A 109 -8.83 0.96 -18.83
N LEU A 110 -9.51 0.76 -17.70
CA LEU A 110 -10.50 1.69 -17.17
C LEU A 110 -10.33 1.83 -15.65
N CYS A 111 -10.06 3.05 -15.20
CA CYS A 111 -10.05 3.39 -13.78
C CYS A 111 -10.57 4.81 -13.55
N LEU A 112 -10.98 5.09 -12.32
CA LEU A 112 -11.15 6.45 -11.81
C LEU A 112 -9.94 6.81 -10.96
N PHE A 113 -9.51 8.07 -11.04
CA PHE A 113 -8.38 8.60 -10.28
C PHE A 113 -8.82 9.85 -9.50
N HIS A 114 -8.34 9.96 -8.26
CA HIS A 114 -8.49 11.13 -7.41
C HIS A 114 -7.23 11.35 -6.58
N SER A 115 -6.81 12.60 -6.40
CA SER A 115 -5.63 12.98 -5.59
C SER A 115 -6.03 13.70 -4.30
N PHE A 116 -5.30 13.43 -3.22
CA PHE A 116 -5.47 14.05 -1.90
C PHE A 116 -4.09 14.50 -1.38
N GLY A 117 -3.66 15.70 -1.82
CA GLY A 117 -2.27 16.12 -1.63
C GLY A 117 -1.30 15.06 -2.17
N PRO A 118 -0.29 14.61 -1.40
CA PRO A 118 0.61 13.54 -1.86
C PRO A 118 -0.05 12.15 -1.98
N ASN A 119 -1.21 11.94 -1.35
CA ASN A 119 -1.94 10.68 -1.41
C ASN A 119 -2.81 10.62 -2.67
N LEU A 120 -3.25 9.42 -3.04
CA LEU A 120 -4.16 9.23 -4.15
C LEU A 120 -5.07 8.02 -3.96
N ARG A 121 -6.13 7.97 -4.76
CA ARG A 121 -7.00 6.82 -4.94
C ARG A 121 -7.13 6.47 -6.41
N VAL A 122 -7.04 5.19 -6.72
CA VAL A 122 -7.46 4.58 -7.98
C VAL A 122 -8.61 3.62 -7.71
N THR A 123 -9.67 3.71 -8.51
CA THR A 123 -10.82 2.81 -8.42
C THR A 123 -10.91 1.96 -9.67
N TYR A 124 -10.85 0.64 -9.50
CA TYR A 124 -11.03 -0.34 -10.57
C TYR A 124 -12.45 -0.90 -10.54
N PRO A 125 -13.29 -0.60 -11.54
CA PRO A 125 -14.64 -1.15 -11.61
C PRO A 125 -14.58 -2.63 -11.96
N ARG A 126 -15.24 -3.46 -11.14
CA ARG A 126 -15.57 -4.83 -11.52
C ARG A 126 -16.67 -4.77 -12.58
N ARG A 127 -16.72 -5.76 -13.48
CA ARG A 127 -17.79 -5.87 -14.48
C ARG A 127 -19.18 -5.94 -13.85
N SER A 128 -19.27 -6.43 -12.62
CA SER A 128 -20.52 -6.51 -11.86
C SER A 128 -21.14 -5.13 -11.56
N VAL A 129 -20.40 -4.03 -11.66
CA VAL A 129 -20.93 -2.67 -11.49
C VAL A 129 -22.06 -2.34 -12.47
N GLU A 130 -22.09 -2.99 -13.64
CA GLU A 130 -23.16 -2.86 -14.62
C GLU A 130 -24.53 -3.27 -14.06
N SER A 131 -24.56 -4.15 -13.04
CA SER A 131 -25.80 -4.54 -12.37
C SER A 131 -26.45 -3.41 -11.56
N LEU A 132 -25.71 -2.33 -11.28
CA LEU A 132 -26.21 -1.14 -10.59
C LEU A 132 -26.86 -0.12 -11.53
N ARG A 133 -26.67 -0.24 -12.85
CA ARG A 133 -27.08 0.75 -13.86
C ARG A 133 -28.54 1.18 -13.76
N ASP A 134 -29.42 0.22 -13.50
CA ASP A 134 -30.87 0.43 -13.44
C ASP A 134 -31.42 0.48 -12.00
N ARG A 135 -30.53 0.54 -11.00
CA ARG A 135 -30.91 0.62 -9.57
C ARG A 135 -30.79 2.06 -9.05
N PRO A 136 -31.61 2.47 -8.08
CA PRO A 136 -31.44 3.75 -7.40
C PRO A 136 -30.07 3.86 -6.73
N GLU A 137 -29.40 5.01 -6.82
CA GLU A 137 -28.06 5.23 -6.23
C GLU A 137 -28.01 4.96 -4.72
N ALA A 138 -29.12 5.17 -3.99
CA ALA A 138 -29.22 4.87 -2.57
C ALA A 138 -29.12 3.37 -2.23
N GLU A 139 -29.27 2.49 -3.23
CA GLU A 139 -29.11 1.04 -3.08
C GLU A 139 -27.72 0.54 -3.55
N TRP A 140 -26.85 1.44 -4.01
CA TRP A 140 -25.55 1.06 -4.53
C TRP A 140 -24.59 0.70 -3.40
N ASP A 141 -23.94 -0.45 -3.54
CA ASP A 141 -22.75 -0.80 -2.78
C ASP A 141 -21.55 -0.76 -3.72
N LEU A 142 -20.86 0.38 -3.76
CA LEU A 142 -19.73 0.56 -4.66
C LEU A 142 -18.53 -0.33 -4.29
N VAL A 143 -18.33 -0.63 -3.00
CA VAL A 143 -17.19 -1.44 -2.53
C VAL A 143 -17.33 -2.87 -3.07
N ALA A 144 -18.51 -3.46 -2.99
CA ALA A 144 -18.79 -4.79 -3.55
C ALA A 144 -18.53 -4.89 -5.08
N HIS A 145 -18.60 -3.76 -5.78
CA HIS A 145 -18.47 -3.67 -7.24
C HIS A 145 -17.16 -3.05 -7.72
N THR A 146 -16.20 -2.79 -6.82
CA THR A 146 -14.91 -2.19 -7.16
C THR A 146 -13.75 -2.89 -6.45
N ALA A 147 -12.53 -2.53 -6.84
CA ALA A 147 -11.37 -2.57 -5.95
C ALA A 147 -10.86 -1.14 -5.82
N LEU A 148 -10.66 -0.68 -4.59
CA LEU A 148 -10.20 0.68 -4.30
C LEU A 148 -8.76 0.60 -3.82
N ILE A 149 -7.87 1.26 -4.54
CA ILE A 149 -6.44 1.30 -4.23
C ILE A 149 -6.11 2.70 -3.77
N TYR A 150 -5.52 2.81 -2.59
CA TYR A 150 -5.04 4.06 -2.03
C TYR A 150 -3.52 4.01 -1.92
N VAL A 151 -2.82 5.04 -2.38
CA VAL A 151 -1.44 5.26 -1.96
C VAL A 151 -1.49 6.27 -0.83
N LEU A 152 -1.18 5.79 0.37
CA LEU A 152 -0.90 6.59 1.55
C LEU A 152 0.61 6.90 1.47
N PHE A 153 0.91 8.09 0.97
CA PHE A 153 2.27 8.48 0.64
C PHE A 153 3.14 8.45 1.92
N PRO A 154 4.40 7.97 1.83
CA PRO A 154 5.13 7.63 0.62
C PRO A 154 4.91 6.22 0.09
N ASN A 155 4.69 5.24 0.95
CA ASN A 155 5.06 3.86 0.63
C ASN A 155 4.06 2.80 1.09
N THR A 156 2.84 3.20 1.40
CA THR A 156 1.78 2.26 1.79
C THR A 156 0.68 2.25 0.73
N VAL A 157 0.41 1.07 0.17
CA VAL A 157 -0.78 0.84 -0.67
C VAL A 157 -1.84 0.15 0.19
N PHE A 158 -2.95 0.84 0.41
CA PHE A 158 -4.11 0.31 1.13
C PHE A 158 -5.17 -0.11 0.10
N VAL A 159 -5.55 -1.37 0.12
CA VAL A 159 -6.49 -1.96 -0.84
C VAL A 159 -7.76 -2.36 -0.13
N VAL A 160 -8.88 -1.86 -0.63
CA VAL A 160 -10.22 -2.27 -0.20
C VAL A 160 -10.78 -3.19 -1.28
N GLN A 161 -10.94 -4.46 -0.93
CA GLN A 161 -11.66 -5.45 -1.72
C GLN A 161 -13.11 -5.54 -1.23
N ALA A 162 -13.92 -6.32 -1.95
CA ALA A 162 -15.33 -6.51 -1.60
C ALA A 162 -15.53 -7.18 -0.23
N ASP A 163 -14.57 -8.00 0.21
CA ASP A 163 -14.70 -8.89 1.37
C ASP A 163 -13.54 -8.80 2.38
N HIS A 164 -12.45 -8.08 2.06
CA HIS A 164 -11.27 -7.97 2.91
C HIS A 164 -10.47 -6.69 2.63
N LEU A 165 -9.48 -6.41 3.48
CA LEU A 165 -8.54 -5.31 3.31
C LEU A 165 -7.11 -5.84 3.18
N GLU A 166 -6.30 -5.14 2.40
CA GLU A 166 -4.87 -5.45 2.26
C GLU A 166 -4.04 -4.19 2.52
N ILE A 167 -2.99 -4.32 3.33
CA ILE A 167 -2.04 -3.24 3.60
C ILE A 167 -0.67 -3.65 3.08
N TRP A 168 -0.24 -3.03 1.99
CA TRP A 168 1.06 -3.29 1.36
C TRP A 168 2.01 -2.17 1.73
N ARG A 169 3.09 -2.48 2.45
CA ARG A 169 4.13 -1.51 2.80
C ARG A 169 5.40 -1.85 2.04
N ILE A 170 5.89 -0.92 1.23
CA ILE A 170 7.03 -1.15 0.34
C ILE A 170 8.22 -0.37 0.88
N TYR A 171 9.31 -1.05 1.19
CA TYR A 171 10.53 -0.42 1.71
C TYR A 171 11.70 -0.66 0.75
N PRO A 172 12.55 0.35 0.48
CA PRO A 172 13.87 0.10 -0.09
C PRO A 172 14.64 -0.90 0.77
N LYS A 173 15.43 -1.77 0.15
CA LYS A 173 16.17 -2.82 0.84
C LYS A 173 17.66 -2.75 0.54
N ASP A 174 18.48 -3.16 1.52
CA ASP A 174 19.93 -3.36 1.37
C ASP A 174 20.70 -2.11 0.89
N ASN A 175 20.14 -0.91 1.15
CA ASN A 175 20.65 0.39 0.67
C ASN A 175 20.89 0.42 -0.85
N ALA A 176 20.10 -0.35 -1.60
CA ALA A 176 20.18 -0.45 -3.05
C ALA A 176 18.97 0.22 -3.71
N VAL A 177 19.20 0.91 -4.83
CA VAL A 177 18.14 1.62 -5.57
C VAL A 177 17.22 0.68 -6.35
N ASP A 178 17.65 -0.55 -6.60
CA ASP A 178 16.97 -1.57 -7.40
C ASP A 178 16.48 -2.75 -6.54
N ARG A 179 16.38 -2.58 -5.21
CA ARG A 179 15.89 -3.61 -4.30
C ARG A 179 14.83 -3.06 -3.36
N SER A 180 13.78 -3.86 -3.16
CA SER A 180 12.72 -3.53 -2.23
C SER A 180 12.22 -4.78 -1.48
N VAL A 181 11.53 -4.53 -0.38
CA VAL A 181 10.75 -5.52 0.35
C VAL A 181 9.33 -5.01 0.51
N ILE A 182 8.38 -5.87 0.14
CA ILE A 182 6.97 -5.70 0.46
C ILE A 182 6.71 -6.37 1.81
N VAL A 183 5.93 -5.72 2.66
CA VAL A 183 5.24 -6.34 3.78
C VAL A 183 3.73 -6.18 3.55
N LEU A 184 3.08 -7.28 3.18
CA LEU A 184 1.63 -7.39 3.03
C LEU A 184 1.04 -7.83 4.36
N ASP A 185 0.07 -7.09 4.89
CA ASP A 185 -0.89 -7.59 5.88
C ASP A 185 -2.26 -7.79 5.24
N PHE A 186 -2.84 -8.95 5.49
CA PHE A 186 -4.16 -9.34 4.99
C PHE A 186 -5.15 -9.36 6.15
N LEU A 187 -6.19 -8.52 6.07
CA LEU A 187 -7.15 -8.29 7.15
C LEU A 187 -8.54 -8.75 6.71
N VAL A 188 -9.21 -9.54 7.55
CA VAL A 188 -10.51 -10.16 7.27
C VAL A 188 -11.56 -9.69 8.29
N PRO A 189 -12.85 -9.63 7.93
CA PRO A 189 -13.88 -9.02 8.78
C PRO A 189 -14.20 -9.83 10.04
N GLU A 190 -13.87 -11.12 10.07
CA GLU A 190 -14.21 -12.02 11.18
C GLU A 190 -13.01 -12.89 11.58
N PRO A 191 -12.85 -13.24 12.87
CA PRO A 191 -11.79 -14.15 13.30
C PRO A 191 -11.87 -15.51 12.61
N VAL A 192 -10.75 -15.97 12.06
CA VAL A 192 -10.68 -17.25 11.34
C VAL A 192 -10.58 -18.43 12.32
N VAL A 193 -11.73 -18.96 12.73
CA VAL A 193 -11.82 -20.05 13.71
C VAL A 193 -12.09 -21.43 13.12
N SER A 194 -12.59 -21.53 11.88
CA SER A 194 -12.93 -22.80 11.23
C SER A 194 -11.94 -23.17 10.12
N GLU A 195 -11.84 -24.47 9.82
CA GLU A 195 -11.01 -24.95 8.71
C GLU A 195 -11.51 -24.46 7.35
N SER A 196 -12.84 -24.37 7.15
CA SER A 196 -13.42 -23.85 5.91
C SER A 196 -13.11 -22.36 5.72
N ALA A 197 -13.20 -21.56 6.78
CA ALA A 197 -12.84 -20.14 6.70
C ALA A 197 -11.34 -19.98 6.44
N ARG A 198 -10.49 -20.81 7.08
CA ARG A 198 -9.05 -20.82 6.83
C ARG A 198 -8.73 -21.18 5.37
N ALA A 199 -9.34 -22.23 4.84
CA ALA A 199 -9.13 -22.63 3.45
C ALA A 199 -9.56 -21.54 2.46
N HIS A 200 -10.68 -20.84 2.75
CA HIS A 200 -11.14 -19.72 1.94
C HIS A 200 -10.14 -18.55 1.94
N TRP A 201 -9.74 -18.06 3.12
CA TRP A 201 -8.84 -16.92 3.22
C TRP A 201 -7.41 -17.24 2.77
N GLU A 202 -6.92 -18.45 3.02
CA GLU A 202 -5.64 -18.90 2.46
C GLU A 202 -5.69 -18.94 0.94
N SER A 203 -6.78 -19.44 0.34
CA SER A 203 -6.93 -19.46 -1.11
C SER A 203 -6.97 -18.06 -1.71
N ASN A 204 -7.61 -17.09 -1.04
CA ASN A 204 -7.65 -15.70 -1.49
C ASN A 204 -6.27 -15.04 -1.37
N LEU A 205 -5.59 -15.23 -0.25
CA LEU A 205 -4.23 -14.72 -0.04
C LEU A 205 -3.25 -15.29 -1.07
N GLU A 206 -3.27 -16.60 -1.29
CA GLU A 206 -2.41 -17.25 -2.29
C GLU A 206 -2.73 -16.82 -3.71
N LEU A 207 -4.01 -16.53 -4.03
CA LEU A 207 -4.37 -15.94 -5.32
C LEU A 207 -3.70 -14.58 -5.51
N VAL A 208 -3.81 -13.70 -4.52
CA VAL A 208 -3.20 -12.36 -4.55
C VAL A 208 -1.68 -12.46 -4.70
N ILE A 209 -1.02 -13.27 -3.86
CA ILE A 209 0.43 -13.47 -3.89
C ILE A 209 0.88 -14.05 -5.23
N ARG A 210 0.19 -15.06 -5.75
CA ARG A 210 0.55 -15.69 -7.02
C ARG A 210 0.40 -14.71 -8.17
N THR A 211 -0.70 -13.95 -8.23
CA THR A 211 -0.91 -12.99 -9.32
C THR A 211 0.20 -11.95 -9.36
N VAL A 212 0.57 -11.34 -8.22
CA VAL A 212 1.66 -10.35 -8.23
C VAL A 212 3.02 -10.98 -8.48
N SER A 213 3.29 -12.16 -7.90
CA SER A 213 4.62 -12.80 -7.97
C SER A 213 4.92 -13.45 -9.32
N ASP A 214 3.92 -13.99 -10.00
CA ASP A 214 4.09 -14.72 -11.25
C ASP A 214 3.86 -13.82 -12.48
N GLU A 215 3.08 -12.74 -12.34
CA GLU A 215 2.64 -11.92 -13.48
C GLU A 215 3.24 -10.50 -13.43
N ASP A 216 3.11 -9.78 -12.32
CA ASP A 216 3.56 -8.37 -12.21
C ASP A 216 5.05 -8.24 -11.98
N PHE A 217 5.56 -8.88 -10.93
CA PHE A 217 6.93 -8.68 -10.48
C PHE A 217 7.98 -9.11 -11.50
N PRO A 218 7.83 -10.22 -12.27
CA PRO A 218 8.76 -10.53 -13.35
C PRO A 218 8.81 -9.43 -14.41
N THR A 219 7.66 -8.81 -14.71
CA THR A 219 7.58 -7.68 -15.63
C THR A 219 8.27 -6.45 -15.05
N GLY A 220 8.00 -6.12 -13.79
CA GLY A 220 8.63 -5.00 -13.07
C GLY A 220 10.15 -5.14 -12.92
N GLU A 221 10.65 -6.34 -12.61
CA GLU A 221 12.09 -6.63 -12.58
C GLU A 221 12.72 -6.52 -13.98
N GLY A 222 11.99 -6.91 -15.03
CA GLY A 222 12.40 -6.69 -16.42
C GLY A 222 12.50 -5.21 -16.79
N ILE A 223 11.56 -4.38 -16.31
CA ILE A 223 11.58 -2.93 -16.45
C ILE A 223 12.80 -2.34 -15.73
N GLN A 224 13.05 -2.73 -14.47
CA GLN A 224 14.23 -2.32 -13.71
C GLN A 224 15.52 -2.67 -14.46
N PHE A 225 15.64 -3.91 -14.93
CA PHE A 225 16.79 -4.35 -15.74
C PHE A 225 16.98 -3.47 -16.99
N GLY A 226 15.88 -3.09 -17.65
CA GLY A 226 15.89 -2.15 -18.75
C GLY A 226 16.41 -0.76 -18.35
N PHE A 227 15.99 -0.24 -17.20
CA PHE A 227 16.47 1.05 -16.68
C PHE A 227 17.97 1.03 -16.37
N ASP A 228 18.45 -0.06 -15.78
CA ASP A 228 19.86 -0.23 -15.42
C ASP A 228 20.79 -0.23 -16.64
N SER A 229 20.26 -0.50 -17.84
CA SER A 229 21.02 -0.39 -19.09
C SER A 229 21.39 1.04 -19.48
N GLY A 230 20.67 2.05 -18.97
CA GLY A 230 20.82 3.45 -19.36
C GLY A 230 20.39 3.78 -20.80
N ALA A 231 19.84 2.82 -21.55
CA ALA A 231 19.42 3.02 -22.94
C ALA A 231 18.14 3.87 -23.06
N GLN A 232 17.36 3.97 -21.98
CA GLN A 232 16.11 4.71 -21.93
C GLN A 232 16.31 6.03 -21.17
N SER A 233 16.05 7.16 -21.82
CA SER A 233 16.26 8.49 -21.24
C SER A 233 15.03 9.06 -20.53
N HIS A 234 13.85 8.48 -20.76
CA HIS A 234 12.59 8.95 -20.21
C HIS A 234 11.54 7.84 -20.19
N LEU A 235 10.53 8.00 -19.33
CA LEU A 235 9.31 7.21 -19.33
C LEU A 235 8.17 8.04 -19.93
N THR A 236 7.25 7.37 -20.62
CA THR A 236 6.04 7.99 -21.16
C THR A 236 4.83 7.33 -20.54
N TYR A 237 4.05 8.10 -19.79
CA TYR A 237 2.77 7.66 -19.25
C TYR A 237 1.64 8.01 -20.20
N GLY A 238 0.76 7.04 -20.45
CA GLY A 238 -0.42 7.20 -21.27
C GLY A 238 -1.45 8.13 -20.63
N ARG A 239 -2.37 8.66 -21.46
CA ARG A 239 -3.51 9.45 -20.95
C ARG A 239 -4.47 8.62 -20.09
N ASN A 240 -4.40 7.31 -20.21
CA ASN A 240 -5.10 6.28 -19.43
C ASN A 240 -4.40 5.92 -18.11
N GLU A 241 -3.23 6.51 -17.82
CA GLU A 241 -2.43 6.23 -16.62
C GLU A 241 -2.26 7.48 -15.74
N PRO A 242 -3.36 8.19 -15.39
CA PRO A 242 -3.27 9.47 -14.68
C PRO A 242 -2.65 9.35 -13.29
N ALA A 243 -2.86 8.22 -12.60
CA ALA A 243 -2.35 7.98 -11.26
C ALA A 243 -0.83 7.78 -11.24
N LEU A 244 -0.28 7.01 -12.19
CA LEU A 244 1.17 6.88 -12.38
C LEU A 244 1.84 8.24 -12.60
N ALA A 245 1.33 9.00 -13.57
CA ALA A 245 1.86 10.32 -13.88
C ALA A 245 1.75 11.29 -12.69
N TYR A 246 0.72 11.16 -11.85
CA TYR A 246 0.59 11.96 -10.64
C TYR A 246 1.59 11.54 -9.56
N PHE A 247 1.70 10.24 -9.29
CA PHE A 247 2.61 9.68 -8.30
C PHE A 247 4.06 10.07 -8.57
N GLU A 248 4.55 9.87 -9.79
CA GLU A 248 5.95 10.19 -10.14
C GLU A 248 6.25 11.69 -10.10
N ARG A 249 5.29 12.54 -10.48
CA ARG A 249 5.42 14.00 -10.30
C ARG A 249 5.48 14.38 -8.83
N THR A 250 4.64 13.76 -8.01
CA THR A 250 4.60 14.00 -6.55
C THR A 250 5.91 13.58 -5.89
N VAL A 251 6.43 12.41 -6.23
CA VAL A 251 7.75 11.95 -5.75
C VAL A 251 8.83 12.94 -6.16
N SER A 252 8.87 13.36 -7.43
CA SER A 252 9.89 14.30 -7.93
C SER A 252 9.86 15.61 -7.15
N GLN A 253 8.68 16.18 -6.91
CA GLN A 253 8.50 17.43 -6.16
C GLN A 253 8.92 17.34 -4.69
N LEU A 254 8.82 16.17 -4.06
CA LEU A 254 9.12 15.97 -2.64
C LEU A 254 10.57 15.56 -2.36
N VAL A 255 11.32 15.20 -3.40
CA VAL A 255 12.75 14.85 -3.31
C VAL A 255 13.66 16.02 -3.70
N GLU A 256 13.13 17.00 -4.45
CA GLU A 256 13.79 18.29 -4.75
C GLU A 256 13.86 19.22 -3.53
#